data_AF-A0A9E5FBY1-F1
#
_entry.id   AF-A0A9E5FBY1-F1
#
_cell.length_a   1.000
_cell.length_b   1.000
_cell.length_c   1.000
_cell.angle_alpha   90.00
_cell.angle_beta   90.00
_cell.angle_gamma   90.00
#
_symmetry.space_group_name_H-M   'P 1'
#
loop_
_entity.id
_entity.type
_entity.pdbx_description
1 polymer ?
#
loop_
_entity_poly.entity_id
_entity_poly.type
_entity_poly.pdbx_seq_one_letter_code
_entity_poly.pdbx_strand_id
1 'polypeptide(L)'
;MTTLFLEMPEDRKHLPVWLERVLLSPDLPRLVAELKVVHGVPPERLSLSDALSPHSQIVLESGLGLLPGPVFSRLLKQADLLLELRDWVLESGGSYWDTIEPADALSNSAQRILDHLRKKKVSKTINEGQRSSLAKGAGLFLAIAASVAIFVAWHWYEVGKISQLLAQAIQHNEQLRHDNELLQQRPSVVPAPVPPPAFGWGFARREDLTSLEGDAAKLTKLSGLALEWGKKQPQNPSELAKRLLEFRQGCSSLLLNPPPLTKPQQVWFAARCGDWATSIEQQLHALESGADFREALENANSLSVSIAKELTDRAKAPSNSG
;
A
#
# COMPACT_ATOMS: atom_id res chain seq x y z
N MET A 1 10.92 -3.13 1.06
CA MET A 1 9.61 -3.74 0.73
C MET A 1 9.83 -5.18 0.29
N THR A 2 9.50 -6.15 1.15
CA THR A 2 9.56 -7.59 0.78
C THR A 2 8.39 -7.92 -0.12
N THR A 3 8.61 -8.26 -1.40
CA THR A 3 7.55 -8.61 -2.35
C THR A 3 6.82 -9.88 -1.91
N LEU A 4 5.50 -9.79 -1.73
CA LEU A 4 4.69 -10.91 -1.24
C LEU A 4 4.67 -12.07 -2.24
N PHE A 5 4.79 -11.76 -3.53
CA PHE A 5 4.93 -12.75 -4.59
C PHE A 5 6.15 -13.67 -4.41
N LEU A 6 7.23 -13.20 -3.79
CA LEU A 6 8.41 -14.05 -3.51
C LEU A 6 8.20 -15.01 -2.34
N GLU A 7 7.19 -14.76 -1.50
CA GLU A 7 6.80 -15.66 -0.41
C GLU A 7 5.82 -16.74 -0.88
N MET A 8 5.38 -16.67 -2.14
CA MET A 8 4.48 -17.64 -2.75
C MET A 8 5.18 -19.01 -2.85
N PRO A 9 4.60 -20.09 -2.28
CA PRO A 9 5.21 -21.42 -2.36
C PRO A 9 5.38 -21.89 -3.81
N GLU A 10 6.56 -22.40 -4.14
CA GLU A 10 6.83 -23.00 -5.46
C GLU A 10 6.07 -24.34 -5.64
N ASP A 11 5.83 -25.07 -4.54
CA ASP A 11 5.06 -26.31 -4.55
C ASP A 11 3.56 -26.02 -4.64
N ARG A 12 2.96 -26.44 -5.77
CA ARG A 12 1.54 -26.31 -6.06
C ARG A 12 0.62 -26.91 -5.00
N LYS A 13 1.09 -27.89 -4.20
CA LYS A 13 0.28 -28.49 -3.12
C LYS A 13 0.06 -27.54 -1.95
N HIS A 14 1.01 -26.63 -1.70
CA HIS A 14 0.94 -25.68 -0.59
C HIS A 14 0.30 -24.35 -0.99
N LEU A 15 0.25 -24.08 -2.29
CA LEU A 15 -0.22 -22.81 -2.84
C LEU A 15 -1.68 -22.47 -2.49
N PRO A 16 -2.66 -23.41 -2.51
CA PRO A 16 -4.03 -23.10 -2.12
C PRO A 16 -4.15 -22.63 -0.67
N VAL A 17 -3.57 -23.37 0.26
CA VAL A 17 -3.60 -23.04 1.71
C VAL A 17 -2.90 -21.70 1.98
N TRP A 18 -1.78 -21.43 1.31
CA TRP A 18 -1.11 -20.14 1.41
C TRP A 18 -2.00 -18.99 0.90
N LEU A 19 -2.64 -19.16 -0.26
CA LEU A 19 -3.50 -18.13 -0.85
C LEU A 19 -4.74 -17.86 0.02
N GLU A 20 -5.32 -18.89 0.64
CA GLU A 20 -6.44 -18.74 1.58
C GLU A 20 -6.08 -17.83 2.76
N ARG A 21 -4.86 -17.99 3.32
CA ARG A 21 -4.37 -17.13 4.40
C ARG A 21 -4.15 -15.69 3.94
N VAL A 22 -3.65 -15.49 2.72
CA VAL A 22 -3.45 -14.16 2.14
C VAL A 22 -4.78 -13.50 1.78
N LEU A 23 -5.77 -14.27 1.32
CA LEU A 23 -7.12 -13.75 1.02
C LEU A 23 -7.74 -13.09 2.25
N LEU A 24 -7.52 -13.66 3.43
CA LEU A 24 -8.01 -13.11 4.70
C LEU A 24 -7.07 -12.08 5.33
N SER A 25 -5.93 -11.79 4.71
CA SER A 25 -4.94 -10.83 5.22
C SER A 25 -5.16 -9.42 4.65
N PRO A 26 -4.67 -8.37 5.35
CA PRO A 26 -4.70 -7.01 4.82
C PRO A 26 -3.79 -6.81 3.59
N ASP A 27 -2.90 -7.76 3.31
CA ASP A 27 -1.91 -7.66 2.23
C ASP A 27 -2.45 -8.11 0.87
N LEU A 28 -3.68 -8.62 0.78
CA LEU A 28 -4.27 -9.06 -0.49
C LEU A 28 -4.19 -8.00 -1.60
N PRO A 29 -4.53 -6.71 -1.40
CA PRO A 29 -4.44 -5.70 -2.45
C PRO A 29 -3.02 -5.55 -3.00
N ARG A 30 -2.02 -5.75 -2.16
CA ARG A 30 -0.61 -5.72 -2.55
C ARG A 30 -0.25 -6.92 -3.43
N LEU A 31 -0.63 -8.14 -3.03
CA LEU A 31 -0.42 -9.33 -3.88
C LEU A 31 -1.08 -9.15 -5.24
N VAL A 32 -2.30 -8.61 -5.27
CA VAL A 32 -3.03 -8.35 -6.51
C VAL A 32 -2.26 -7.38 -7.42
N ALA A 33 -1.71 -6.29 -6.87
CA ALA A 33 -0.88 -5.37 -7.63
C ALA A 33 0.38 -6.06 -8.20
N GLU A 34 1.07 -6.87 -7.39
CA GLU A 34 2.27 -7.60 -7.81
C GLU A 34 1.94 -8.63 -8.93
N LEU A 35 0.86 -9.39 -8.79
CA LEU A 35 0.39 -10.34 -9.81
C LEU A 35 0.00 -9.65 -11.14
N LYS A 36 -0.61 -8.46 -11.08
CA LYS A 36 -0.94 -7.69 -12.30
C LYS A 36 0.31 -7.23 -13.04
N VAL A 37 1.40 -6.92 -12.34
CA VAL A 37 2.68 -6.61 -12.97
C VAL A 37 3.26 -7.84 -13.65
N VAL A 38 3.20 -9.01 -13.00
CA VAL A 38 3.76 -10.27 -13.52
C VAL A 38 2.97 -10.81 -14.71
N HIS A 39 1.64 -10.78 -14.64
CA HIS A 39 0.76 -11.39 -15.66
C HIS A 39 0.24 -10.40 -16.70
N GLY A 40 0.39 -9.09 -16.48
CA GLY A 40 -0.18 -8.04 -17.30
C GLY A 40 -1.69 -7.88 -17.10
N VAL A 41 -2.29 -7.02 -17.91
CA VAL A 41 -3.76 -6.82 -17.91
C VAL A 41 -4.38 -7.82 -18.88
N PRO A 42 -5.26 -8.73 -18.42
CA PRO A 42 -5.95 -9.65 -19.31
C PRO A 42 -6.86 -8.86 -20.28
N PRO A 43 -6.97 -9.28 -21.56
CA PRO A 43 -7.77 -8.57 -22.56
C PRO A 43 -9.28 -8.62 -22.27
N GLU A 44 -9.73 -9.63 -21.54
CA GLU A 44 -11.13 -9.84 -21.15
C GLU A 44 -11.19 -10.09 -19.64
N ARG A 45 -12.08 -9.36 -18.97
CA ARG A 45 -12.35 -9.57 -17.54
C ARG A 45 -13.49 -10.56 -17.39
N LEU A 46 -13.21 -11.69 -16.73
CA LEU A 46 -14.25 -12.60 -16.31
C LEU A 46 -14.88 -12.12 -15.01
N SER A 47 -16.13 -12.50 -14.76
CA SER A 47 -16.73 -12.40 -13.43
C SER A 47 -16.21 -13.54 -12.53
N LEU A 48 -16.23 -13.35 -11.21
CA LEU A 48 -15.92 -14.44 -10.27
C LEU A 48 -16.80 -15.67 -10.48
N SER A 49 -18.10 -15.48 -10.72
CA SER A 49 -19.03 -16.59 -10.94
C SER A 49 -18.66 -17.41 -12.17
N ASP A 50 -18.29 -16.77 -13.28
CA ASP A 50 -17.88 -17.46 -14.50
C ASP A 50 -16.52 -18.14 -14.32
N ALA A 51 -15.61 -17.50 -13.59
CA ALA A 51 -14.28 -18.04 -13.34
C ALA A 51 -14.32 -19.32 -12.50
N LEU A 52 -15.20 -19.36 -11.49
CA LEU A 52 -15.33 -20.47 -10.55
C LEU A 52 -16.31 -21.56 -10.98
N SER A 53 -17.31 -21.27 -11.82
CA SER A 53 -18.33 -22.27 -12.20
C SER A 53 -17.71 -23.54 -12.82
N PRO A 54 -18.12 -24.75 -12.40
CA PRO A 54 -19.18 -25.10 -11.43
C PRO A 54 -18.71 -25.26 -9.97
N HIS A 55 -17.49 -24.84 -9.64
CA HIS A 55 -16.80 -25.06 -8.37
C HIS A 55 -17.04 -23.96 -7.32
N SER A 56 -18.07 -23.13 -7.44
CA SER A 56 -18.35 -22.08 -6.45
C SER A 56 -18.63 -22.67 -5.06
N GLN A 57 -19.55 -23.64 -4.97
CA GLN A 57 -19.96 -24.20 -3.69
C GLN A 57 -18.80 -24.89 -2.94
N ILE A 58 -17.96 -25.63 -3.66
CA ILE A 58 -16.82 -26.33 -3.06
C ILE A 58 -15.79 -25.34 -2.48
N VAL A 59 -15.66 -24.14 -3.06
CA VAL A 59 -14.79 -23.08 -2.51
C VAL A 59 -15.34 -22.56 -1.17
N LEU A 60 -16.64 -22.34 -1.05
CA LEU A 60 -17.24 -21.88 0.20
C LEU A 60 -17.16 -22.93 1.32
N GLU A 61 -17.31 -24.22 0.97
CA GLU A 61 -17.37 -25.32 1.93
C GLU A 61 -16.00 -25.90 2.30
N SER A 62 -15.02 -25.83 1.39
CA SER A 62 -13.76 -26.58 1.52
C SER A 62 -12.52 -25.80 1.08
N GLY A 63 -12.65 -24.51 0.76
CA GLY A 63 -11.54 -23.67 0.33
C GLY A 63 -11.06 -23.94 -1.10
N LEU A 64 -9.87 -23.45 -1.39
CA LEU A 64 -9.23 -23.52 -2.71
C LEU A 64 -8.49 -24.83 -2.95
N GLY A 65 -8.24 -25.63 -1.90
CA GLY A 65 -7.49 -26.89 -2.00
C GLY A 65 -8.08 -27.93 -2.95
N LEU A 66 -9.39 -27.85 -3.22
CA LEU A 66 -10.10 -28.78 -4.11
C LEU A 66 -10.37 -28.22 -5.52
N LEU A 67 -9.87 -27.02 -5.83
CA LEU A 67 -10.05 -26.43 -7.15
C LEU A 67 -9.21 -27.15 -8.21
N PRO A 68 -9.76 -27.38 -9.42
CA PRO A 68 -8.96 -27.86 -10.54
C PRO A 68 -7.84 -26.88 -10.88
N GLY A 69 -6.64 -27.41 -11.20
CA GLY A 69 -5.46 -26.60 -11.52
C GLY A 69 -5.69 -25.49 -12.56
N PRO A 70 -6.46 -25.71 -13.66
CA PRO A 70 -6.77 -24.65 -14.62
C PRO A 70 -7.61 -23.51 -14.03
N VAL A 71 -8.56 -23.82 -13.14
CA VAL A 71 -9.41 -22.83 -12.47
C VAL A 71 -8.57 -22.03 -11.47
N PHE A 72 -7.75 -22.70 -10.66
CA PHE A 72 -6.85 -22.04 -9.72
C PHE A 72 -5.84 -21.13 -10.45
N SER A 73 -5.24 -21.61 -11.55
CA SER A 73 -4.32 -20.80 -12.35
C SER A 73 -5.00 -19.57 -12.97
N ARG A 74 -6.29 -19.65 -13.30
CA ARG A 74 -7.07 -18.53 -13.83
C ARG A 74 -7.23 -17.42 -12.78
N LEU A 75 -7.50 -17.78 -11.52
CA LEU A 75 -7.57 -16.81 -10.42
C LEU A 75 -6.27 -16.02 -10.26
N LEU A 76 -5.12 -16.70 -10.35
CA LEU A 76 -3.81 -16.03 -10.26
C LEU A 76 -3.51 -15.11 -11.45
N LYS A 77 -3.90 -15.53 -12.67
CA LYS A 77 -3.70 -14.74 -13.89
C LYS A 77 -4.63 -13.52 -13.99
N GLN A 78 -5.82 -13.60 -13.39
CA GLN A 78 -6.79 -12.51 -13.34
C GLN A 78 -6.92 -12.04 -11.89
N ALA A 79 -5.87 -11.39 -11.38
CA ALA A 79 -5.71 -11.11 -9.96
C ALA A 79 -6.86 -10.27 -9.34
N ASP A 80 -7.60 -9.50 -10.13
CA ASP A 80 -8.79 -8.77 -9.65
C ASP A 80 -9.87 -9.72 -9.08
N LEU A 81 -9.95 -10.96 -9.60
CA LEU A 81 -10.87 -11.98 -9.10
C LEU A 81 -10.57 -12.38 -7.65
N LEU A 82 -9.33 -12.19 -7.17
CA LEU A 82 -8.99 -12.49 -5.77
C LEU A 82 -9.65 -11.51 -4.80
N LEU A 83 -9.86 -10.25 -5.21
CA LEU A 83 -10.58 -9.26 -4.40
C LEU A 83 -12.06 -9.62 -4.33
N GLU A 84 -12.68 -9.92 -5.47
CA GLU A 84 -14.07 -10.39 -5.54
C GLU A 84 -14.25 -11.67 -4.71
N LEU A 85 -13.29 -12.60 -4.79
CA LEU A 85 -13.30 -13.84 -4.03
C LEU A 85 -13.24 -13.58 -2.53
N ARG A 86 -12.39 -12.66 -2.06
CA ARG A 86 -12.34 -12.29 -0.65
C ARG A 86 -13.68 -11.74 -0.18
N ASP A 87 -14.24 -10.79 -0.92
CA ASP A 87 -15.49 -10.16 -0.52
C ASP A 87 -16.62 -11.19 -0.46
N TRP A 88 -16.68 -12.10 -1.44
CA TRP A 88 -17.63 -13.21 -1.46
C TRP A 88 -17.43 -14.21 -0.31
N VAL A 89 -16.19 -14.57 0.02
CA VAL A 89 -15.85 -15.44 1.16
C VAL A 89 -16.20 -14.76 2.49
N LEU A 90 -16.00 -13.45 2.63
CA LEU A 90 -16.37 -12.71 3.85
C LEU A 90 -17.89 -12.62 4.04
N GLU A 91 -18.66 -12.59 2.95
CA GLU A 91 -20.12 -12.53 3.00
C GLU A 91 -20.80 -13.89 3.13
N SER A 92 -20.29 -14.90 2.41
CA SER A 92 -20.94 -16.21 2.21
C SER A 92 -20.11 -17.41 2.64
N GLY A 93 -18.90 -17.20 3.16
CA GLY A 93 -18.00 -18.26 3.61
C GLY A 93 -18.60 -19.13 4.70
N GLY A 94 -18.43 -20.45 4.57
CA GLY A 94 -18.84 -21.42 5.58
C GLY A 94 -17.84 -21.58 6.73
N SER A 95 -18.11 -22.55 7.60
CA SER A 95 -17.29 -22.85 8.79
C SER A 95 -15.83 -23.18 8.47
N TYR A 96 -15.51 -23.63 7.25
CA TYR A 96 -14.14 -23.82 6.79
C TYR A 96 -13.31 -22.55 6.95
N TRP A 97 -13.82 -21.43 6.43
CA TRP A 97 -13.09 -20.16 6.39
C TRP A 97 -12.88 -19.56 7.79
N ASP A 98 -13.75 -19.89 8.75
CA ASP A 98 -13.56 -19.54 10.16
C ASP A 98 -12.35 -20.23 10.82
N THR A 99 -11.87 -21.34 10.25
CA THR A 99 -10.71 -22.09 10.78
C THR A 99 -9.37 -21.60 10.25
N ILE A 100 -9.37 -20.80 9.18
CA ILE A 100 -8.14 -20.31 8.56
C ILE A 100 -7.60 -19.15 9.39
N GLU A 101 -6.46 -19.37 10.04
CA GLU A 101 -5.71 -18.30 10.68
C GLU A 101 -5.11 -17.39 9.59
N PRO A 102 -5.36 -16.06 9.63
CA PRO A 102 -4.72 -15.12 8.72
C PRO A 102 -3.19 -15.25 8.81
N ALA A 103 -2.49 -15.09 7.69
CA ALA A 103 -1.02 -15.15 7.70
C ALA A 103 -0.44 -14.11 8.67
N ASP A 104 0.22 -14.59 9.73
CA ASP A 104 0.85 -13.75 10.73
C ASP A 104 2.04 -12.97 10.16
N ALA A 105 1.81 -11.72 9.81
CA ALA A 105 2.80 -10.65 9.96
C ALA A 105 2.08 -9.30 10.17
N LEU A 106 2.20 -8.74 11.38
CA LEU A 106 1.92 -7.34 11.76
C LEU A 106 0.47 -6.87 12.04
N SER A 107 -0.53 -7.75 12.14
CA SER A 107 -1.91 -7.35 12.47
C SER A 107 -2.24 -7.28 13.97
N ASN A 108 -1.31 -6.88 14.85
CA ASN A 108 -1.71 -6.57 16.23
C ASN A 108 -2.74 -5.42 16.29
N SER A 109 -2.83 -4.59 15.25
CA SER A 109 -3.74 -3.44 15.19
C SER A 109 -5.09 -3.78 14.54
N ALA A 110 -5.12 -4.53 13.42
CA ALA A 110 -6.38 -4.86 12.76
C ALA A 110 -7.12 -6.01 13.47
N GLN A 111 -6.40 -6.96 14.09
CA GLN A 111 -7.02 -7.96 14.97
C GLN A 111 -7.69 -7.29 16.17
N ARG A 112 -7.09 -6.24 16.76
CA ARG A 112 -7.73 -5.47 17.85
C ARG A 112 -9.00 -4.77 17.38
N ILE A 113 -9.02 -4.21 16.16
CA ILE A 113 -10.22 -3.56 15.61
C ILE A 113 -11.31 -4.60 15.34
N LEU A 114 -10.98 -5.74 14.72
CA LEU A 114 -11.93 -6.82 14.47
C LEU A 114 -12.44 -7.47 15.76
N ASP A 115 -11.58 -7.70 16.77
CA ASP A 115 -11.98 -8.16 18.09
C ASP A 115 -12.90 -7.16 18.80
N HIS A 116 -12.64 -5.86 18.66
CA HIS A 116 -13.54 -4.83 19.18
C HIS A 116 -14.90 -4.86 18.49
N LEU A 117 -14.94 -5.04 17.17
CA LEU A 117 -16.20 -5.15 16.42
C LEU A 117 -16.96 -6.45 16.77
N ARG A 118 -16.24 -7.56 16.96
CA ARG A 118 -16.81 -8.87 17.33
C ARG A 118 -17.33 -8.88 18.77
N LYS A 119 -16.56 -8.39 19.75
CA LYS A 119 -17.00 -8.23 21.14
C LYS A 119 -18.20 -7.28 21.26
N LYS A 120 -18.24 -6.21 20.47
CA LYS A 120 -19.36 -5.26 20.52
C LYS A 120 -20.67 -5.86 19.98
N LYS A 121 -20.59 -6.85 19.07
CA LYS A 121 -21.76 -7.60 18.57
C LYS A 121 -22.24 -8.66 19.56
N VAL A 122 -21.32 -9.32 20.28
CA VAL A 122 -21.64 -10.38 21.27
C VAL A 122 -22.08 -9.81 22.63
N SER A 123 -21.52 -8.68 23.08
CA SER A 123 -21.98 -8.03 24.32
C SER A 123 -23.37 -7.41 24.22
N LYS A 124 -23.91 -7.20 23.01
CA LYS A 124 -25.28 -6.72 22.84
C LYS A 124 -26.33 -7.85 22.91
N THR A 125 -25.92 -9.11 23.02
CA THR A 125 -26.85 -10.26 23.06
C THR A 125 -26.91 -10.98 24.41
N ILE A 126 -26.09 -10.61 25.40
CA ILE A 126 -26.03 -11.33 26.70
C ILE A 126 -26.37 -10.47 27.92
N ASN A 127 -26.49 -9.14 27.79
CA ASN A 127 -26.73 -8.26 28.96
C ASN A 127 -28.17 -7.76 29.12
N GLU A 128 -29.15 -8.53 28.63
CA GLU A 128 -30.58 -8.23 28.78
C GLU A 128 -31.31 -9.35 29.54
N GLY A 129 -30.58 -10.00 30.46
CA GLY A 129 -31.01 -11.25 31.09
C GLY A 129 -30.74 -11.36 32.59
N GLN A 130 -30.61 -10.28 33.37
CA GLN A 130 -30.82 -10.41 34.82
C GLN A 130 -30.97 -9.08 35.57
N ARG A 131 -32.02 -9.02 36.39
CA ARG A 131 -32.36 -8.05 37.45
C ARG A 131 -33.18 -6.81 37.06
N SER A 132 -34.51 -6.99 37.06
CA SER A 132 -35.33 -6.25 38.03
C SER A 132 -36.66 -6.97 38.25
N SER A 133 -36.88 -7.40 39.48
CA SER A 133 -38.17 -7.87 39.99
C SER A 133 -39.19 -6.72 40.01
N LEU A 134 -40.37 -7.00 39.47
CA LEU A 134 -41.70 -6.59 39.96
C LEU A 134 -41.76 -5.36 40.88
N ALA A 135 -42.08 -4.18 40.32
CA ALA A 135 -43.26 -3.39 40.69
C ALA A 135 -43.34 -2.07 39.88
N LYS A 136 -44.56 -1.77 39.42
CA LYS A 136 -45.07 -0.51 38.82
C LYS A 136 -44.89 -0.38 37.30
N GLY A 137 -45.84 -0.99 36.60
CA GLY A 137 -46.14 -0.73 35.20
C GLY A 137 -46.70 0.67 34.96
N ALA A 138 -46.76 1.01 33.67
CA ALA A 138 -47.21 2.25 33.02
C ALA A 138 -46.15 3.34 32.73
N GLY A 139 -44.90 3.24 33.22
CA GLY A 139 -43.85 4.23 32.90
C GLY A 139 -42.88 3.87 31.77
N LEU A 140 -42.71 2.58 31.43
CA LEU A 140 -41.55 2.10 30.67
C LEU A 140 -41.71 2.19 29.13
N PHE A 141 -42.93 2.33 28.60
CA PHE A 141 -43.14 2.39 27.14
C PHE A 141 -42.74 3.74 26.53
N LEU A 142 -42.66 4.81 27.32
CA LEU A 142 -42.25 6.14 26.81
C LEU A 142 -40.72 6.30 26.68
N ALA A 143 -39.92 5.58 27.46
CA ALA A 143 -38.46 5.71 27.42
C ALA A 143 -37.85 5.01 26.18
N ILE A 144 -38.39 3.86 25.78
CA ILE A 144 -37.88 3.10 24.62
C ILE A 144 -38.18 3.84 23.30
N ALA A 145 -39.36 4.45 23.17
CA ALA A 145 -39.73 5.21 21.98
C ALA A 145 -38.82 6.43 21.74
N ALA A 146 -38.45 7.16 22.81
CA ALA A 146 -37.56 8.32 22.69
C ALA A 146 -36.13 7.92 22.26
N SER A 147 -35.60 6.79 22.76
CA SER A 147 -34.27 6.30 22.36
C SER A 147 -34.22 5.86 20.90
N VAL A 148 -35.28 5.23 20.38
CA VAL A 148 -35.36 4.84 18.96
C VAL A 148 -35.43 6.09 18.06
N ALA A 149 -36.19 7.11 18.43
CA ALA A 149 -36.27 8.35 17.66
C ALA A 149 -34.92 9.09 17.59
N ILE A 150 -34.19 9.17 18.71
CA ILE A 150 -32.86 9.78 18.74
C ILE A 150 -31.86 8.96 17.92
N PHE A 151 -31.91 7.62 17.98
CA PHE A 151 -31.03 6.77 17.19
C PHE A 151 -31.32 6.88 15.68
N VAL A 152 -32.59 6.93 15.28
CA VAL A 152 -32.99 7.13 13.88
C VAL A 152 -32.58 8.53 13.39
N ALA A 153 -32.81 9.58 14.19
CA ALA A 153 -32.39 10.94 13.85
C ALA A 153 -30.86 11.06 13.73
N TRP A 154 -30.11 10.45 14.65
CA TRP A 154 -28.65 10.38 14.58
C TRP A 154 -28.21 9.61 13.32
N HIS A 155 -28.80 8.45 13.05
CA HIS A 155 -28.42 7.63 11.89
C HIS A 155 -28.74 8.32 10.56
N TRP A 156 -29.83 9.09 10.48
CA TRP A 156 -30.16 9.91 9.32
C TRP A 156 -29.19 11.09 9.15
N TYR A 157 -28.77 11.73 10.24
CA TYR A 157 -27.77 12.81 10.21
C TYR A 157 -26.40 12.31 9.74
N GLU A 158 -25.94 11.17 10.25
CA GLU A 158 -24.63 10.61 9.92
C GLU A 158 -24.58 10.04 8.49
N VAL A 159 -25.66 9.40 8.04
CA VAL A 159 -25.80 8.93 6.64
C VAL A 159 -25.84 10.12 5.68
N GLY A 160 -26.47 11.23 6.05
CA GLY A 160 -26.46 12.47 5.26
C GLY A 160 -25.05 13.01 5.03
N LYS A 161 -24.23 13.06 6.08
CA LYS A 161 -22.84 13.56 6.00
C LYS A 161 -21.95 12.66 5.14
N ILE A 162 -22.09 11.34 5.29
CA ILE A 162 -21.37 10.36 4.46
C ILE A 162 -21.78 10.48 2.98
N SER A 163 -23.07 10.69 2.70
CA SER A 163 -23.56 10.85 1.32
C SER A 163 -22.99 12.09 0.62
N GLN A 164 -22.80 13.20 1.33
CA GLN A 164 -22.18 14.41 0.77
C GLN A 164 -20.69 14.19 0.43
N LEU A 165 -19.95 13.49 1.29
CA LEU A 165 -18.55 13.16 1.02
C LEU A 165 -18.40 12.19 -0.16
N LEU A 166 -19.28 11.19 -0.26
CA LEU A 166 -19.34 10.30 -1.41
C LEU A 166 -19.68 11.05 -2.70
N ALA A 167 -20.65 11.98 -2.67
CA ALA A 167 -21.00 12.79 -3.83
C ALA A 167 -19.81 13.66 -4.30
N GLN A 168 -19.07 14.28 -3.38
CA GLN A 168 -17.86 15.05 -3.71
C GLN A 168 -16.75 14.16 -4.29
N ALA A 169 -16.54 12.96 -3.74
CA ALA A 169 -15.54 12.03 -4.24
C ALA A 169 -15.89 11.52 -5.65
N ILE A 170 -17.17 11.26 -5.92
CA ILE A 170 -17.64 10.86 -7.26
C ILE A 170 -17.39 11.98 -8.28
N GLN A 171 -17.76 13.23 -7.95
CA GLN A 171 -17.52 14.38 -8.84
C GLN A 171 -16.03 14.60 -9.11
N HIS A 172 -15.17 14.44 -8.08
CA HIS A 172 -13.73 14.57 -8.26
C HIS A 172 -13.17 13.49 -9.20
N ASN A 173 -13.67 12.25 -9.09
CA ASN A 173 -13.25 11.14 -9.94
C ASN A 173 -13.73 11.32 -11.39
N GLU A 174 -14.94 11.85 -11.60
CA GLU A 174 -15.41 12.22 -12.94
C GLU A 174 -14.57 13.33 -13.57
N GLN A 175 -14.17 14.34 -12.79
CA GLN A 175 -13.26 15.39 -13.25
C GLN A 175 -11.92 14.81 -13.71
N LEU A 176 -11.32 13.92 -12.91
CA LEU A 176 -10.07 13.25 -13.27
C LEU A 176 -10.21 12.40 -14.54
N ARG A 177 -11.35 11.71 -14.70
CA ARG A 177 -11.64 10.94 -15.91
C ARG A 177 -11.74 11.84 -17.13
N HIS A 178 -12.42 12.98 -17.02
CA HIS A 178 -12.56 13.94 -18.11
C HIS A 178 -11.21 14.57 -18.49
N ASP A 179 -10.40 14.95 -17.50
CA ASP A 179 -9.04 15.47 -17.72
C ASP A 179 -8.15 14.42 -18.42
N ASN A 180 -8.28 13.14 -18.06
CA ASN A 180 -7.53 12.05 -18.69
C ASN A 180 -8.00 11.77 -20.12
N GLU A 181 -9.30 11.85 -20.39
CA GLU A 181 -9.87 11.77 -21.74
C GLU A 181 -9.39 12.93 -22.62
N LEU A 182 -9.31 14.15 -22.09
CA LEU A 182 -8.74 15.31 -22.79
C LEU A 182 -7.25 15.13 -23.09
N LEU A 183 -6.50 14.48 -22.19
CA LEU A 183 -5.09 14.14 -22.42
C LEU A 183 -4.93 13.05 -23.49
N GLN A 184 -5.84 12.08 -23.57
CA GLN A 184 -5.82 11.02 -24.59
C GLN A 184 -6.27 11.50 -25.97
N GLN A 185 -7.16 12.50 -26.04
CA GLN A 185 -7.62 13.10 -27.29
C GLN A 185 -6.62 14.11 -27.87
N ARG A 186 -5.60 14.50 -27.11
CA ARG A 186 -4.49 15.27 -27.68
C ARG A 186 -3.83 14.41 -28.77
N PRO A 187 -3.74 14.89 -30.02
CA PRO A 187 -3.07 14.14 -31.07
C PRO A 187 -1.68 13.77 -30.58
N SER A 188 -1.34 12.48 -30.65
CA SER A 188 -0.01 11.96 -30.33
C SER A 188 1.01 12.59 -31.26
N VAL A 189 1.47 13.78 -30.89
CA VAL A 189 2.75 14.29 -31.33
C VAL A 189 3.74 13.35 -30.69
N VAL A 190 4.21 12.35 -31.45
CA VAL A 190 5.35 11.52 -31.07
C VAL A 190 6.43 12.52 -30.64
N PRO A 191 6.75 12.63 -29.34
CA PRO A 191 7.79 13.52 -28.94
C PRO A 191 9.04 12.97 -29.62
N ALA A 192 9.72 13.79 -30.42
CA ALA A 192 11.10 13.52 -30.77
C ALA A 192 11.82 13.08 -29.48
N PRO A 193 12.67 12.03 -29.50
CA PRO A 193 13.26 11.46 -28.30
C PRO A 193 13.79 12.60 -27.46
N VAL A 194 13.08 12.92 -26.39
CA VAL A 194 13.46 14.02 -25.52
C VAL A 194 14.73 13.50 -24.90
N PRO A 195 15.89 14.14 -25.14
CA PRO A 195 17.10 13.74 -24.45
C PRO A 195 16.75 13.73 -22.95
N PRO A 196 17.06 12.65 -22.21
CA PRO A 196 16.70 12.56 -20.81
C PRO A 196 17.13 13.87 -20.15
N PRO A 197 16.24 14.61 -19.48
CA PRO A 197 16.59 15.90 -18.95
C PRO A 197 17.79 15.71 -18.03
N ALA A 198 18.93 16.30 -18.39
CA ALA A 198 20.19 16.27 -17.64
C ALA A 198 20.09 17.06 -16.30
N PHE A 199 18.88 17.25 -15.79
CA PHE A 199 18.54 18.14 -14.69
C PHE A 199 17.78 17.38 -13.60
N GLY A 200 18.29 16.23 -13.16
CA GLY A 200 17.85 15.59 -11.92
C GLY A 200 18.59 16.15 -10.71
N TRP A 201 17.96 16.12 -9.53
CA TRP A 201 18.61 16.41 -8.26
C TRP A 201 19.10 15.12 -7.56
N GLY A 202 20.03 15.25 -6.62
CA GLY A 202 20.52 14.14 -5.81
C GLY A 202 21.17 13.03 -6.64
N PHE A 203 20.78 11.79 -6.37
CA PHE A 203 21.39 10.60 -6.98
C PHE A 203 21.10 10.42 -8.48
N ALA A 204 20.21 11.21 -9.06
CA ALA A 204 20.00 11.21 -10.51
C ALA A 204 21.26 11.66 -11.29
N ARG A 205 22.15 12.44 -10.67
CA ARG A 205 23.42 12.91 -11.26
C ARG A 205 24.59 11.96 -10.98
N ARG A 206 24.55 10.77 -11.58
CA ARG A 206 25.52 9.69 -11.29
C ARG A 206 26.70 9.58 -12.26
N GLU A 207 26.75 10.44 -13.28
CA GLU A 207 27.71 10.36 -14.38
C GLU A 207 29.17 10.38 -13.89
N ASP A 208 29.43 11.12 -12.81
CA ASP A 208 30.77 11.26 -12.21
C ASP A 208 31.21 10.08 -11.33
N LEU A 209 30.34 9.10 -11.02
CA LEU A 209 30.70 8.02 -10.07
C LEU A 209 31.66 6.99 -10.68
N THR A 210 31.65 6.86 -12.02
CA THR A 210 32.46 5.87 -12.73
C THR A 210 33.94 6.28 -12.83
N SER A 211 34.21 7.59 -12.82
CA SER A 211 35.58 8.14 -12.88
C SER A 211 36.29 8.18 -11.52
N LEU A 212 35.59 7.88 -10.43
CA LEU A 212 36.17 7.92 -9.08
C LEU A 212 36.80 6.57 -8.72
N GLU A 213 38.01 6.60 -8.18
CA GLU A 213 38.69 5.40 -7.67
C GLU A 213 38.32 5.14 -6.20
N GLY A 214 37.98 3.89 -5.89
CA GLY A 214 37.66 3.44 -4.53
C GLY A 214 36.24 3.78 -4.05
N ASP A 215 35.75 2.99 -3.10
CA ASP A 215 34.39 3.11 -2.55
C ASP A 215 34.22 4.38 -1.70
N ALA A 216 35.26 4.77 -0.97
CA ALA A 216 35.23 5.97 -0.12
C ALA A 216 34.98 7.25 -0.94
N ALA A 217 35.64 7.39 -2.10
CA ALA A 217 35.45 8.54 -2.98
C ALA A 217 34.03 8.57 -3.56
N LYS A 218 33.50 7.42 -3.99
CA LYS A 218 32.13 7.28 -4.52
C LYS A 218 31.06 7.60 -3.48
N LEU A 219 31.19 7.05 -2.28
CA LEU A 219 30.27 7.33 -1.17
C LEU A 219 30.34 8.79 -0.72
N THR A 220 31.53 9.40 -0.73
CA THR A 220 31.69 10.84 -0.47
C THR A 220 31.03 11.69 -1.55
N LYS A 221 31.14 11.31 -2.83
CA LYS A 221 30.44 11.99 -3.92
C LYS A 221 28.92 11.87 -3.76
N LEU A 222 28.40 10.68 -3.44
CA LEU A 222 26.98 10.47 -3.16
C LEU A 222 26.49 11.34 -1.99
N SER A 223 27.28 11.44 -0.91
CA SER A 223 27.01 12.36 0.21
C SER A 223 26.89 13.81 -0.26
N GLY A 224 27.82 14.27 -1.10
CA GLY A 224 27.77 15.59 -1.71
C GLY A 224 26.51 15.82 -2.54
N LEU A 225 26.08 14.82 -3.33
CA LEU A 225 24.83 14.86 -4.10
C LEU A 225 23.60 14.96 -3.19
N ALA A 226 23.58 14.24 -2.07
CA ALA A 226 22.49 14.35 -1.09
C ALA A 226 22.41 15.77 -0.51
N LEU A 227 23.55 16.41 -0.20
CA LEU A 227 23.60 17.79 0.31
C LEU A 227 23.30 18.85 -0.74
N GLU A 228 23.43 18.56 -2.04
CA GLU A 228 23.06 19.51 -3.10
C GLU A 228 21.61 19.95 -2.99
N TRP A 229 20.75 19.08 -2.45
CA TRP A 229 19.38 19.40 -2.06
C TRP A 229 19.26 20.76 -1.35
N GLY A 230 20.15 21.04 -0.38
CA GLY A 230 20.13 22.26 0.43
C GLY A 230 20.61 23.52 -0.29
N LYS A 231 21.22 23.41 -1.48
CA LYS A 231 21.79 24.57 -2.21
C LYS A 231 20.73 25.48 -2.83
N LYS A 232 19.56 24.94 -3.18
CA LYS A 232 18.44 25.72 -3.71
C LYS A 232 17.18 25.26 -3.01
N GLN A 233 16.63 26.01 -2.07
CA GLN A 233 15.41 25.56 -1.39
C GLN A 233 14.20 25.62 -2.34
N PRO A 234 13.32 24.60 -2.35
CA PRO A 234 12.02 24.70 -3.02
C PRO A 234 11.21 25.84 -2.40
N GLN A 235 10.42 26.54 -3.21
CA GLN A 235 9.68 27.73 -2.77
C GLN A 235 8.20 27.43 -2.45
N ASN A 236 7.72 26.24 -2.81
CA ASN A 236 6.33 25.83 -2.66
C ASN A 236 6.21 24.29 -2.56
N PRO A 237 5.05 23.75 -2.13
CA PRO A 237 4.84 22.31 -1.98
C PRO A 237 5.09 21.50 -3.25
N SER A 238 4.72 22.02 -4.42
CA SER A 238 4.88 21.33 -5.71
C SER A 238 6.36 21.14 -6.07
N GLU A 239 7.18 22.19 -5.88
CA GLU A 239 8.63 22.09 -6.06
C GLU A 239 9.28 21.12 -5.09
N LEU A 240 8.82 21.07 -3.83
CA LEU A 240 9.32 20.13 -2.84
C LEU A 240 8.96 18.69 -3.22
N ALA A 241 7.70 18.42 -3.56
CA ALA A 241 7.24 17.11 -4.00
C ALA A 241 8.00 16.62 -5.24
N LYS A 242 8.18 17.49 -6.25
CA LYS A 242 8.96 17.18 -7.45
C LYS A 242 10.38 16.71 -7.09
N ARG A 243 11.07 17.42 -6.21
CA ARG A 243 12.44 17.07 -5.85
C ARG A 243 12.52 15.80 -5.01
N LEU A 244 11.56 15.59 -4.09
CA LEU A 244 11.46 14.35 -3.32
C LEU A 244 11.30 13.15 -4.26
N LEU A 245 10.44 13.28 -5.29
CA LEU A 245 10.28 12.26 -6.33
C LEU A 245 11.58 12.01 -7.11
N GLU A 246 12.30 13.07 -7.52
CA GLU A 246 13.59 12.94 -8.21
C GLU A 246 14.64 12.23 -7.33
N PHE A 247 14.69 12.52 -6.02
CA PHE A 247 15.58 11.84 -5.08
C PHE A 247 15.24 10.35 -4.99
N ARG A 248 13.95 10.00 -4.83
CA ARG A 248 13.46 8.62 -4.80
C ARG A 248 13.78 7.87 -6.09
N GLN A 249 13.58 8.51 -7.24
CA GLN A 249 13.94 7.96 -8.55
C GLN A 249 15.45 7.72 -8.64
N GLY A 250 16.26 8.62 -8.09
CA GLY A 250 17.70 8.46 -7.96
C GLY A 250 18.08 7.19 -7.19
N CYS A 251 17.47 6.93 -6.03
CA CYS A 251 17.65 5.67 -5.29
C CYS A 251 17.27 4.45 -6.16
N SER A 252 16.10 4.48 -6.80
CA SER A 252 15.62 3.38 -7.64
C SER A 252 16.56 3.09 -8.82
N SER A 253 17.06 4.15 -9.47
CA SER A 253 18.00 4.04 -10.59
C SER A 253 19.34 3.45 -10.16
N LEU A 254 19.83 3.78 -8.96
CA LEU A 254 21.03 3.18 -8.38
C LEU A 254 20.79 1.74 -7.93
N LEU A 255 19.58 1.34 -7.56
CA LEU A 255 19.28 -0.07 -7.29
C LEU A 255 19.30 -0.91 -8.57
N LEU A 256 18.75 -0.38 -9.67
CA LEU A 256 18.70 -1.05 -10.96
C LEU A 256 20.05 -1.09 -11.67
N ASN A 257 20.86 -0.03 -11.52
CA ASN A 257 22.20 0.05 -12.06
C ASN A 257 23.15 0.47 -10.92
N PRO A 258 23.61 -0.49 -10.09
CA PRO A 258 24.42 -0.21 -8.93
C PRO A 258 25.70 0.54 -9.29
N PRO A 259 26.10 1.53 -8.47
CA PRO A 259 27.39 2.17 -8.66
C PRO A 259 28.50 1.11 -8.51
N PRO A 260 29.68 1.33 -9.13
CA PRO A 260 30.80 0.39 -9.09
C PRO A 260 31.48 0.37 -7.71
N LEU A 261 30.73 0.02 -6.67
CA LEU A 261 31.16 -0.23 -5.31
C LEU A 261 31.53 -1.70 -5.13
N THR A 262 32.30 -2.04 -4.10
CA THR A 262 32.47 -3.44 -3.69
C THR A 262 31.14 -4.08 -3.29
N LYS A 263 31.02 -5.42 -3.43
CA LYS A 263 29.76 -6.14 -3.10
C LYS A 263 29.21 -5.84 -1.70
N PRO A 264 30.03 -5.83 -0.61
CA PRO A 264 29.52 -5.49 0.71
C PRO A 264 28.95 -4.07 0.79
N GLN A 265 29.57 -3.12 0.08
CA GLN A 265 29.07 -1.75 0.00
C GLN A 265 27.80 -1.64 -0.85
N GLN A 266 27.69 -2.40 -1.95
CA GLN A 266 26.46 -2.46 -2.74
C GLN A 266 25.27 -2.98 -1.91
N VAL A 267 25.45 -4.06 -1.15
CA VAL A 267 24.39 -4.64 -0.30
C VAL A 267 23.95 -3.63 0.77
N TRP A 268 24.91 -3.03 1.47
CA TRP A 268 24.62 -2.00 2.47
C TRP A 268 23.89 -0.80 1.86
N PHE A 269 24.38 -0.31 0.73
CA PHE A 269 23.82 0.86 0.05
C PHE A 269 22.41 0.58 -0.46
N ALA A 270 22.15 -0.63 -0.98
CA ALA A 270 20.83 -1.03 -1.45
C ALA A 270 19.80 -1.06 -0.32
N ALA A 271 20.16 -1.62 0.84
CA ALA A 271 19.31 -1.61 2.02
C ALA A 271 18.97 -0.17 2.45
N ARG A 272 19.98 0.70 2.54
CA ARG A 272 19.79 2.10 2.92
C ARG A 272 18.96 2.91 1.92
N CYS A 273 19.14 2.69 0.62
CA CYS A 273 18.29 3.30 -0.40
C CYS A 273 16.80 2.91 -0.21
N GLY A 274 16.52 1.69 0.21
CA GLY A 274 15.16 1.25 0.55
C GLY A 274 14.57 2.00 1.75
N ASP A 275 15.36 2.14 2.81
CA ASP A 275 14.95 2.90 4.01
C ASP A 275 14.67 4.36 3.66
N TRP A 276 15.60 5.03 2.96
CA TRP A 276 15.47 6.43 2.58
C TRP A 276 14.30 6.67 1.62
N ALA A 277 14.07 5.76 0.66
CA ALA A 277 12.92 5.85 -0.24
C ALA A 277 11.60 5.79 0.53
N THR A 278 11.51 4.93 1.54
CA THR A 278 10.32 4.83 2.41
C THR A 278 10.09 6.13 3.18
N SER A 279 11.13 6.74 3.74
CA SER A 279 11.02 8.04 4.42
C SER A 279 10.59 9.17 3.46
N ILE A 280 11.08 9.16 2.22
CA ILE A 280 10.66 10.12 1.19
C ILE A 280 9.18 9.94 0.83
N GLU A 281 8.71 8.71 0.65
CA GLU A 281 7.30 8.40 0.37
C GLU A 281 6.37 8.88 1.48
N GLN A 282 6.78 8.74 2.75
CA GLN A 282 6.02 9.28 3.89
C GLN A 282 5.89 10.81 3.83
N GLN A 283 6.96 11.52 3.47
CA GLN A 283 6.92 12.98 3.32
C GLN A 283 6.06 13.43 2.12
N LEU A 284 6.13 12.70 1.00
CA LEU A 284 5.26 12.94 -0.15
C LEU A 284 3.79 12.76 0.20
N HIS A 285 3.45 11.66 0.88
CA HIS A 285 2.09 11.41 1.33
C HIS A 285 1.58 12.47 2.32
N ALA A 286 2.44 12.94 3.24
CA ALA A 286 2.10 14.03 4.16
C ALA A 286 1.79 15.34 3.40
N LEU A 287 2.62 15.69 2.41
CA LEU A 287 2.39 16.86 1.55
C LEU A 287 1.07 16.76 0.76
N GLU A 288 0.79 15.59 0.17
CA GLU A 288 -0.46 15.32 -0.54
C GLU A 288 -1.69 15.42 0.37
N SER A 289 -1.52 15.04 1.64
CA SER A 289 -2.55 15.13 2.68
C SER A 289 -2.71 16.54 3.26
N GLY A 290 -1.97 17.54 2.76
CA GLY A 290 -2.08 18.94 3.19
C GLY A 290 -1.25 19.31 4.41
N ALA A 291 -0.15 18.59 4.68
CA ALA A 291 0.81 18.99 5.72
C ALA A 291 1.41 20.38 5.46
N ASP A 292 1.86 21.04 6.53
CA ASP A 292 2.49 22.36 6.44
C ASP A 292 3.78 22.30 5.60
N PHE A 293 3.92 23.25 4.67
CA PHE A 293 5.05 23.30 3.75
C PHE A 293 6.40 23.48 4.46
N ARG A 294 6.44 24.32 5.51
CA ARG A 294 7.69 24.63 6.21
C ARG A 294 8.15 23.42 7.01
N GLU A 295 7.23 22.74 7.68
CA GLU A 295 7.49 21.49 8.39
C GLU A 295 8.00 20.39 7.43
N ALA A 296 7.30 20.18 6.31
CA ALA A 296 7.73 19.19 5.31
C ALA A 296 9.11 19.52 4.70
N LEU A 297 9.40 20.80 4.48
CA LEU A 297 10.71 21.26 4.00
C LEU A 297 11.82 21.01 5.05
N GLU A 298 11.56 21.30 6.32
CA GLU A 298 12.51 21.04 7.41
C GLU A 298 12.80 19.55 7.54
N ASN A 299 11.76 18.72 7.49
CA ASN A 299 11.90 17.26 7.50
C ASN A 299 12.73 16.75 6.32
N ALA A 300 12.48 17.24 5.10
CA ALA A 300 13.25 16.87 3.92
C ALA A 300 14.72 17.29 4.02
N ASN A 301 15.00 18.48 4.57
CA ASN A 301 16.36 18.95 4.80
C ASN A 301 17.09 18.08 5.85
N SER A 302 16.41 17.75 6.96
CA SER A 302 16.93 16.87 7.99
C SER A 302 17.27 15.49 7.43
N LEU A 303 16.38 14.93 6.61
CA LEU A 303 16.60 13.65 5.93
C LEU A 303 17.83 13.71 5.00
N SER A 304 17.95 14.75 4.17
CA SER A 304 19.11 14.95 3.28
C SER A 304 20.44 14.99 4.06
N VAL A 305 20.48 15.73 5.17
CA VAL A 305 21.67 15.81 6.05
C VAL A 305 21.99 14.46 6.67
N SER A 306 20.97 13.73 7.14
CA SER A 306 21.12 12.39 7.70
C SER A 306 21.73 11.41 6.69
N ILE A 307 21.19 11.37 5.47
CA ILE A 307 21.69 10.54 4.36
C ILE A 307 23.17 10.84 4.06
N ALA A 308 23.50 12.14 3.93
CA ALA A 308 24.87 12.58 3.67
C ALA A 308 25.83 12.16 4.79
N LYS A 309 25.40 12.28 6.05
CA LYS A 309 26.18 11.83 7.20
C LYS A 309 26.43 10.33 7.15
N GLU A 310 25.41 9.51 6.95
CA GLU A 310 25.56 8.05 6.88
C GLU A 310 26.53 7.62 5.77
N LEU A 311 26.44 8.24 4.60
CA LEU A 311 27.35 7.99 3.48
C LEU A 311 28.79 8.37 3.80
N THR A 312 28.98 9.50 4.47
CA THR A 312 30.31 10.00 4.89
C THR A 312 30.93 9.10 5.96
N ASP A 313 30.13 8.67 6.94
CA ASP A 313 30.59 7.77 7.99
C ASP A 313 30.95 6.40 7.39
N ARG A 314 30.14 5.89 6.47
CA ARG A 314 30.45 4.65 5.74
C ARG A 314 31.71 4.76 4.90
N ALA A 315 31.95 5.91 4.27
CA ALA A 315 33.17 6.16 3.49
C ALA A 315 34.46 6.13 4.34
N LYS A 316 34.37 6.49 5.63
CA LYS A 316 35.50 6.46 6.58
C LYS A 316 35.72 5.09 7.22
N ALA A 317 34.70 4.24 7.24
CA ALA A 317 34.82 2.92 7.84
C ALA A 317 35.82 2.07 7.04
N PRO A 318 36.78 1.38 7.71
CA PRO A 318 37.73 0.52 7.02
C PRO A 318 36.97 -0.58 6.26
N SER A 319 37.36 -0.83 5.02
CA SER A 319 36.81 -1.89 4.15
C SER A 319 37.07 -3.33 4.65
N ASN A 320 37.58 -3.47 5.87
CA ASN A 320 37.96 -4.72 6.50
C ASN A 320 36.78 -5.27 7.31
N SER A 321 35.86 -5.95 6.63
CA SER A 321 34.96 -6.95 7.23
C SER A 321 34.33 -7.74 6.09
N GLY A 322 35.14 -8.65 5.54
CA GLY A 322 34.65 -9.83 4.85
C GLY A 322 34.34 -10.91 5.88
#